data_AF-A0A447KTV4-F1
#
_entry.id   AF-A0A447KTV4-F1
#
_cell.length_a   1.000
_cell.length_b   1.000
_cell.length_c   1.000
_cell.angle_alpha   90.00
_cell.angle_beta   90.00
_cell.angle_gamma   90.00
#
_symmetry.space_group_name_H-M   'P 1'
#
loop_
_entity.id
_entity.type
_entity.pdbx_description
1 polymer ?
#
loop_
_entity_poly.entity_id
_entity_poly.type
_entity_poly.pdbx_seq_one_letter_code
_entity_poly.pdbx_strand_id
1 'polypeptide(L)'
;MAPTAWQQGINLMTDLPGMVNQFYNYAATLPKRYPALVDAGIIDMMAENLRARLSGLGESVVKFSLASLVGLLTLAIYLILVPLMAFFLLKDKEQMLNAVRRVLPRNRGLAGQVWIEMNQQITNYIRGKVLEMVIVGVATYLVFIILDMRYSLLLAVLVGFSVLIPYIGAVLVTIPVVVVAMFQWGVGCGFLDADRRLSGGAGGWTAICWCRFCSRKPLTCTRW
;
A
#
# COMPACT_ATOMS: atom_id res chain seq x y z
N MET A 1 26.28 2.13 22.17
CA MET A 1 26.94 1.14 21.29
C MET A 1 26.37 1.12 19.87
N ALA A 2 25.10 1.50 19.63
CA ALA A 2 24.53 1.62 18.28
C ALA A 2 25.13 2.71 17.35
N PRO A 3 25.57 3.90 17.81
CA PRO A 3 26.00 4.96 16.88
C PRO A 3 27.35 4.66 16.19
N THR A 4 28.20 3.80 16.77
CA THR A 4 29.52 3.48 16.21
C THR A 4 29.44 2.49 15.04
N ALA A 5 28.50 1.54 15.08
CA ALA A 5 28.27 0.60 13.97
C ALA A 5 27.72 1.32 12.72
N TRP A 6 26.87 2.33 12.93
CA TRP A 6 26.34 3.17 11.86
C TRP A 6 27.42 4.05 11.22
N GLN A 7 28.27 4.67 12.04
CA GLN A 7 29.41 5.45 11.55
C GLN A 7 30.42 4.56 10.81
N GLN A 8 30.66 3.33 11.28
CA GLN A 8 31.52 2.35 10.60
C GLN A 8 30.94 1.91 9.24
N GLY A 9 29.63 1.72 9.14
CA GLY A 9 28.97 1.40 7.87
C GLY A 9 29.06 2.53 6.84
N ILE A 10 28.94 3.79 7.30
CA ILE A 10 29.10 4.98 6.44
C ILE A 10 30.56 5.15 5.99
N ASN A 11 31.52 4.96 6.89
CA ASN A 11 32.94 5.05 6.55
C ASN A 11 33.36 3.94 5.57
N LEU A 12 32.86 2.71 5.76
CA LEU A 12 33.10 1.59 4.84
C LEU A 12 32.61 1.89 3.42
N MET A 13 31.41 2.47 3.28
CA MET A 13 30.86 2.89 1.98
C MET A 13 31.70 4.00 1.34
N THR A 14 32.29 4.89 2.15
CA THR A 14 33.12 6.01 1.69
C THR A 14 34.52 5.55 1.26
N ASP A 15 35.08 4.54 1.94
CA ASP A 15 36.44 4.01 1.69
C ASP A 15 36.46 2.88 0.63
N LEU A 16 35.31 2.28 0.33
CA LEU A 16 35.12 1.22 -0.66
C LEU A 16 35.73 1.53 -2.04
N PRO A 17 35.50 2.70 -2.66
CA PRO A 17 36.12 3.03 -3.96
C PRO A 17 37.66 3.08 -3.89
N GLY A 18 38.23 3.50 -2.75
CA GLY A 18 39.68 3.51 -2.53
C GLY A 18 40.26 2.10 -2.43
N MET A 19 39.61 1.22 -1.66
CA MET A 19 39.99 -0.19 -1.53
C MET A 19 39.91 -0.95 -2.86
N VAL A 20 38.87 -0.68 -3.66
CA VAL A 20 38.71 -1.27 -5.00
C VAL A 20 39.82 -0.83 -5.94
N ASN A 21 40.26 0.43 -5.89
CA ASN A 21 41.40 0.90 -6.68
C ASN A 21 42.73 0.27 -6.25
N GLN A 22 42.94 0.02 -4.95
CA GLN A 22 44.13 -0.70 -4.46
C GLN A 22 44.11 -2.17 -4.89
N PHE A 23 42.96 -2.83 -4.79
CA PHE A 23 42.77 -4.20 -5.29
C PHE A 23 43.03 -4.28 -6.80
N TYR A 24 42.55 -3.29 -7.56
CA TYR A 24 42.81 -3.18 -8.99
C TYR A 24 44.30 -3.08 -9.31
N ASN A 25 45.04 -2.21 -8.60
CA ASN A 25 46.48 -2.05 -8.79
C ASN A 25 47.25 -3.33 -8.45
N TYR A 26 46.80 -4.10 -7.47
CA TYR A 26 47.38 -5.41 -7.14
C TYR A 26 47.05 -6.44 -8.23
N ALA A 27 45.79 -6.51 -8.67
CA ALA A 27 45.33 -7.39 -9.74
C ALA A 27 46.01 -7.07 -11.09
N ALA A 28 46.33 -5.81 -11.38
CA ALA A 28 47.06 -5.40 -12.58
C ALA A 28 48.53 -5.87 -12.62
N THR A 29 49.07 -6.36 -11.49
CA THR A 29 50.41 -6.99 -11.47
C THR A 29 50.38 -8.49 -11.84
N LEU A 30 49.21 -9.14 -11.77
CA LEU A 30 49.05 -10.56 -12.10
C LEU A 30 49.22 -10.90 -13.60
N PRO A 31 48.71 -10.09 -14.56
CA PRO A 31 48.90 -10.33 -15.99
C PRO A 31 50.37 -10.43 -16.42
N LYS A 32 51.27 -9.70 -15.73
CA LYS A 32 52.72 -9.76 -15.98
C LYS A 32 53.35 -11.10 -15.59
N ARG A 33 52.71 -11.85 -14.68
CA ARG A 33 53.21 -13.14 -14.16
C ARG A 33 52.57 -14.35 -14.86
N TYR A 34 51.35 -14.22 -15.39
CA TYR A 34 50.63 -15.30 -16.10
C TYR A 34 49.90 -14.79 -17.36
N PRO A 35 50.63 -14.44 -18.43
CA PRO A 35 50.05 -13.86 -19.65
C PRO A 35 49.19 -14.86 -20.47
N ALA A 36 49.25 -16.15 -20.18
CA ALA A 36 48.49 -17.19 -20.90
C ALA A 36 47.02 -17.36 -20.41
N LEU A 37 46.64 -16.74 -19.29
CA LEU A 37 45.32 -16.94 -18.65
C LEU A 37 44.54 -15.63 -18.41
N VAL A 38 45.20 -14.46 -18.45
CA VAL A 38 44.57 -13.16 -18.15
C VAL A 38 45.10 -12.08 -19.09
N ASP A 39 44.23 -11.59 -19.97
CA ASP A 39 44.49 -10.50 -20.91
C ASP A 39 44.25 -9.12 -20.25
N ALA A 40 45.09 -8.13 -20.58
CA ALA A 40 45.05 -6.80 -19.94
C ALA A 40 43.72 -6.08 -20.19
N GLY A 41 43.12 -6.27 -21.38
CA GLY A 41 41.86 -5.60 -21.74
C GLY A 41 40.64 -6.03 -20.90
N ILE A 42 40.64 -7.25 -20.36
CA ILE A 42 39.54 -7.74 -19.50
C ILE A 42 39.57 -7.03 -18.14
N ILE A 43 40.77 -6.75 -17.63
CA ILE A 43 40.95 -6.07 -16.35
C ILE A 43 40.48 -4.61 -16.45
N ASP A 44 40.86 -3.89 -17.51
CA ASP A 44 40.42 -2.49 -17.71
C ASP A 44 38.89 -2.36 -17.86
N MET A 45 38.26 -3.22 -18.67
CA MET A 45 36.79 -3.23 -18.81
C MET A 45 36.05 -3.58 -17.51
N MET A 46 36.58 -4.50 -16.71
CA MET A 46 36.01 -4.79 -15.39
C MET A 46 36.19 -3.61 -14.43
N ALA A 47 37.33 -2.91 -14.48
CA ALA A 47 37.58 -1.72 -13.67
C ALA A 47 36.57 -0.61 -13.97
N GLU A 48 36.36 -0.32 -15.26
CA GLU A 48 35.43 0.74 -15.69
C GLU A 48 33.98 0.41 -15.31
N ASN A 49 33.53 -0.83 -15.56
CA ASN A 49 32.19 -1.28 -15.18
C ASN A 49 31.97 -1.27 -13.66
N LEU A 50 32.99 -1.66 -12.89
CA LEU A 50 32.94 -1.63 -11.44
C LEU A 50 32.92 -0.20 -10.91
N ARG A 51 33.75 0.70 -11.46
CA ARG A 51 33.75 2.13 -11.12
C ARG A 51 32.41 2.79 -11.43
N ALA A 52 31.81 2.53 -12.59
CA ALA A 52 30.52 3.08 -12.99
C ALA A 52 29.36 2.58 -12.09
N ARG A 53 29.40 1.31 -11.65
CA ARG A 53 28.42 0.78 -10.70
C ARG A 53 28.62 1.34 -9.29
N LEU A 54 29.86 1.50 -8.84
CA LEU A 54 30.18 2.06 -7.53
C LEU A 54 29.78 3.53 -7.42
N SER A 55 30.04 4.33 -8.46
CA SER A 55 29.61 5.74 -8.49
C SER A 55 28.08 5.87 -8.51
N GLY A 56 27.38 5.03 -9.29
CA GLY A 56 25.92 5.01 -9.33
C GLY A 56 25.26 4.59 -8.01
N LEU A 57 25.86 3.63 -7.30
CA LEU A 57 25.42 3.22 -5.96
C LEU A 57 25.67 4.33 -4.93
N GLY A 58 26.85 4.97 -4.96
CA GLY A 58 27.18 6.08 -4.08
C GLY A 58 26.19 7.25 -4.21
N GLU A 59 25.90 7.67 -5.44
CA GLU A 59 24.88 8.70 -5.68
C GLU A 59 23.49 8.28 -5.18
N SER A 60 23.08 7.04 -5.42
CA SER A 60 21.75 6.56 -5.04
C SER A 60 21.58 6.48 -3.52
N VAL A 61 22.61 6.04 -2.80
CA VAL A 61 22.62 5.96 -1.32
C VAL A 61 22.57 7.36 -0.72
N VAL A 62 23.36 8.30 -1.24
CA VAL A 62 23.34 9.70 -0.77
C VAL A 62 21.98 10.34 -1.03
N LYS A 63 21.43 10.19 -2.24
CA LYS A 63 20.09 10.69 -2.59
C LYS A 63 19.01 10.08 -1.70
N PHE A 64 19.05 8.77 -1.45
CA PHE A 64 18.08 8.09 -0.60
C PHE A 64 18.19 8.52 0.87
N SER A 65 19.39 8.69 1.40
CA SER A 65 19.62 9.13 2.78
C SER A 65 19.11 10.56 3.00
N LEU A 66 19.46 11.48 2.09
CA LEU A 66 18.98 12.86 2.13
C LEU A 66 17.46 12.93 1.96
N ALA A 67 16.90 12.20 1.00
CA ALA A 67 15.45 12.14 0.78
C ALA A 67 14.70 11.53 1.97
N SER A 68 15.26 10.51 2.62
CA SER A 68 14.66 9.90 3.80
C SER A 68 14.67 10.84 5.00
N LEU A 69 15.78 11.56 5.25
CA LEU A 69 15.88 12.50 6.35
C LEU A 69 14.93 13.70 6.17
N VAL A 70 14.92 14.30 4.97
CA VAL A 70 14.00 15.39 4.62
C VAL A 70 12.55 14.91 4.62
N GLY A 71 12.29 13.70 4.13
CA GLY A 71 10.96 13.08 4.15
C GLY A 71 10.44 12.85 5.57
N LEU A 72 11.29 12.36 6.47
CA LEU A 72 10.93 12.17 7.89
C LEU A 72 10.68 13.50 8.59
N LEU A 73 11.51 14.51 8.34
CA LEU A 73 11.32 15.86 8.89
C LEU A 73 10.04 16.52 8.39
N THR A 74 9.79 16.47 7.08
CA THR A 74 8.55 17.02 6.49
C THR A 74 7.32 16.29 7.04
N LEU A 75 7.34 14.95 7.10
CA LEU A 75 6.28 14.16 7.72
C LEU A 75 6.05 14.57 9.18
N ALA A 76 7.10 14.71 9.98
CA ALA A 76 6.98 15.13 11.38
C ALA A 76 6.39 16.53 11.53
N ILE A 77 6.79 17.47 10.68
CA ILE A 77 6.22 18.83 10.64
C ILE A 77 4.73 18.75 10.30
N TYR A 78 4.34 18.05 9.23
CA TYR A 78 2.92 17.91 8.85
C TYR A 78 2.10 17.21 9.94
N LEU A 79 2.65 16.17 10.57
CA LEU A 79 2.01 15.42 11.65
C LEU A 79 1.68 16.31 12.85
N ILE A 80 2.47 17.35 13.12
CA ILE A 80 2.24 18.29 14.22
C ILE A 80 1.40 19.48 13.75
N LEU A 81 1.79 20.10 12.63
CA LEU A 81 1.23 21.34 12.14
C LEU A 81 -0.24 21.17 11.72
N VAL A 82 -0.59 20.11 10.99
CA VAL A 82 -1.96 19.88 10.49
C VAL A 82 -2.97 19.73 11.63
N PRO A 83 -2.79 18.83 12.63
CA PRO A 83 -3.74 18.72 13.72
C PRO A 83 -3.75 19.96 14.62
N LEU A 84 -2.62 20.65 14.79
CA LEU A 84 -2.58 21.92 15.51
C LEU A 84 -3.46 22.97 14.80
N MET A 85 -3.31 23.12 13.48
CA MET A 85 -4.12 24.04 12.67
C MET A 85 -5.60 23.66 12.73
N ALA A 86 -5.92 22.38 12.55
CA ALA A 86 -7.29 21.87 12.63
C ALA A 86 -7.91 22.12 14.01
N PHE A 87 -7.16 21.91 15.09
CA PHE A 87 -7.61 22.19 16.45
C PHE A 87 -7.90 23.68 16.67
N PHE A 88 -7.02 24.58 16.23
CA PHE A 88 -7.26 26.03 16.33
C PHE A 88 -8.48 26.47 15.50
N LEU A 89 -8.62 25.97 14.28
CA LEU A 89 -9.79 26.20 13.43
C LEU A 89 -11.10 25.73 14.08
N LEU A 90 -11.08 24.56 14.72
CA LEU A 90 -12.25 24.02 15.42
C LEU A 90 -12.56 24.78 16.73
N LYS A 91 -11.53 25.24 17.44
CA LYS A 91 -11.67 26.05 18.66
C LYS A 91 -12.26 27.42 18.38
N ASP A 92 -11.78 28.11 17.34
CA ASP A 92 -12.21 29.48 17.00
C ASP A 92 -13.34 29.52 15.96
N LYS A 93 -13.99 28.37 15.73
CA LYS A 93 -15.07 28.21 14.74
C LYS A 93 -16.17 29.26 14.86
N GLU A 94 -16.54 29.66 16.08
CA GLU A 94 -17.64 30.60 16.32
C GLU A 94 -17.27 32.02 15.88
N GLN A 95 -16.01 32.44 16.09
CA GLN A 95 -15.54 33.75 15.63
C GLN A 95 -15.47 33.81 14.11
N MET A 96 -14.96 32.75 13.46
CA MET A 96 -14.97 32.63 12.00
C MET A 96 -16.40 32.61 11.43
N LEU A 97 -17.31 31.81 12.00
CA LEU A 97 -18.70 31.75 11.57
C LEU A 97 -19.39 33.11 11.74
N ASN A 98 -19.12 33.83 12.82
CA ASN A 98 -19.70 35.16 13.05
C ASN A 98 -19.12 36.23 12.10
N ALA A 99 -17.86 36.13 11.70
CA ALA A 99 -17.27 37.00 10.67
C ALA A 99 -17.92 36.74 9.30
N VAL A 100 -18.05 35.47 8.91
CA VAL A 100 -18.73 35.08 7.65
C VAL A 100 -20.20 35.50 7.66
N ARG A 101 -20.90 35.36 8.80
CA ARG A 101 -22.30 35.80 8.97
C ARG A 101 -22.49 37.31 8.88
N ARG A 102 -21.47 38.14 9.14
CA ARG A 102 -21.55 39.61 8.95
C ARG A 102 -21.42 40.02 7.48
N VAL A 103 -20.70 39.24 6.68
CA VAL A 103 -20.51 39.48 5.24
C VAL A 103 -21.69 38.95 4.43
N LEU A 104 -22.40 37.92 4.94
CA LEU A 104 -23.51 37.29 4.24
C LEU A 104 -24.88 37.87 4.69
N PRO A 105 -25.57 38.67 3.85
CA PRO A 105 -26.91 39.14 4.18
C PRO A 105 -27.89 37.97 4.06
N ARG A 106 -28.43 37.48 5.18
CA ARG A 106 -29.42 36.39 5.16
C ARG A 106 -30.47 36.53 6.24
N ASN A 107 -31.73 36.44 5.83
CA ASN A 107 -32.93 36.31 6.66
C ASN A 107 -32.72 35.30 7.79
N ARG A 108 -32.57 35.82 9.02
CA ARG A 108 -32.07 35.10 10.20
C ARG A 108 -32.93 33.91 10.63
N GLY A 109 -34.24 33.94 10.37
CA GLY A 109 -35.17 32.87 10.74
C GLY A 109 -35.09 31.63 9.86
N LEU A 110 -35.08 31.81 8.53
CA LEU A 110 -35.07 30.71 7.56
C LEU A 110 -33.74 29.95 7.55
N ALA A 111 -32.61 30.68 7.66
CA ALA A 111 -31.29 30.05 7.67
C ALA A 111 -31.06 29.17 8.91
N GLY A 112 -31.56 29.59 10.08
CA GLY A 112 -31.45 28.81 11.32
C GLY A 112 -32.27 27.51 11.28
N GLN A 113 -33.49 27.57 10.74
CA GLN A 113 -34.34 26.39 10.57
C GLN A 113 -33.72 25.38 9.59
N VAL A 114 -33.22 25.86 8.44
CA VAL A 114 -32.51 25.01 7.46
C VAL A 114 -31.27 24.37 8.10
N TRP A 115 -30.55 25.09 8.96
CA TRP A 115 -29.37 24.54 9.65
C TRP A 115 -29.71 23.38 10.58
N ILE A 116 -30.80 23.50 11.34
CA ILE A 116 -31.27 22.45 12.25
C ILE A 116 -31.70 21.22 11.44
N GLU A 117 -32.45 21.45 10.36
CA GLU A 117 -32.94 20.36 9.49
C GLU A 117 -31.79 19.64 8.78
N MET A 118 -30.81 20.38 8.26
CA MET A 118 -29.59 19.80 7.68
C MET A 118 -28.82 18.98 8.72
N ASN A 119 -28.65 19.48 9.94
CA ASN A 119 -27.95 18.75 11.00
C ASN A 119 -28.65 17.42 11.35
N GLN A 120 -29.98 17.41 11.34
CA GLN A 120 -30.76 16.21 11.59
C GLN A 120 -30.66 15.21 10.43
N GLN A 121 -30.67 15.67 9.18
CA GLN A 121 -30.42 14.83 8.01
C GLN A 121 -29.01 14.22 8.02
N ILE A 122 -27.99 15.01 8.34
CA ILE A 122 -26.60 14.53 8.46
C ILE A 122 -26.50 13.45 9.55
N THR A 123 -27.12 13.67 10.70
CA THR A 123 -27.11 12.69 11.81
C THR A 123 -27.78 11.38 11.40
N ASN A 124 -28.93 11.45 10.74
CA ASN A 124 -29.63 10.26 10.25
C ASN A 124 -28.84 9.54 9.15
N TYR A 125 -28.18 10.29 8.26
CA TYR A 125 -27.30 9.71 7.24
C TYR A 125 -26.12 8.97 7.84
N ILE A 126 -25.43 9.55 8.83
CA ILE A 126 -24.31 8.91 9.52
C ILE A 126 -24.79 7.61 10.21
N ARG A 127 -25.94 7.64 10.90
CA ARG A 127 -26.52 6.44 11.51
C ARG A 127 -26.80 5.35 10.48
N GLY A 128 -27.37 5.72 9.32
CA GLY A 128 -27.62 4.80 8.21
C GLY A 128 -26.33 4.20 7.65
N LYS A 129 -25.30 5.02 7.44
CA LYS A 129 -24.00 4.57 6.92
C LYS A 129 -23.27 3.64 7.87
N VAL A 130 -23.32 3.90 9.18
CA VAL A 130 -22.74 2.99 10.18
C VAL A 130 -23.46 1.64 10.16
N LEU A 131 -24.79 1.63 10.07
CA LEU A 131 -25.57 0.40 9.97
C LEU A 131 -25.21 -0.40 8.70
N GLU A 132 -25.06 0.28 7.57
CA GLU A 132 -24.64 -0.31 6.29
C GLU A 132 -23.27 -1.00 6.41
N MET A 133 -22.28 -0.35 7.04
CA MET A 133 -20.95 -0.95 7.27
C MET A 133 -21.02 -2.21 8.13
N VAL A 134 -21.85 -2.21 9.17
CA VAL A 134 -22.03 -3.37 10.05
C VAL A 134 -22.70 -4.51 9.31
N ILE A 135 -23.79 -4.24 8.57
CA ILE A 135 -24.52 -5.26 7.81
C ILE A 135 -23.62 -5.89 6.75
N VAL A 136 -22.91 -5.08 5.95
CA VAL A 136 -21.99 -5.58 4.92
C VAL A 136 -20.82 -6.34 5.54
N GLY A 137 -20.24 -5.84 6.63
CA GLY A 137 -19.16 -6.51 7.35
C GLY A 137 -19.59 -7.90 7.87
N VAL A 138 -20.75 -7.99 8.53
CA VAL A 138 -21.29 -9.27 9.03
C VAL A 138 -21.65 -10.21 7.88
N ALA A 139 -22.33 -9.73 6.84
CA ALA A 139 -22.67 -10.55 5.68
C ALA A 139 -21.43 -11.12 4.99
N THR A 140 -20.39 -10.28 4.81
CA THR A 140 -19.11 -10.71 4.21
C THR A 140 -18.37 -11.69 5.10
N TYR A 141 -18.41 -11.49 6.42
CA TYR A 141 -17.80 -12.42 7.39
C TYR A 141 -18.43 -13.81 7.32
N LEU A 142 -19.76 -13.89 7.25
CA LEU A 142 -20.47 -15.16 7.08
C LEU A 142 -20.06 -15.86 5.78
N VAL A 143 -19.97 -15.13 4.67
CA VAL A 143 -19.49 -15.67 3.39
C VAL A 143 -18.06 -16.21 3.52
N PHE A 144 -17.14 -15.46 4.13
CA PHE A 144 -15.75 -15.89 4.31
C PHE A 144 -15.60 -17.09 5.26
N ILE A 145 -16.43 -17.23 6.29
CA ILE A 145 -16.46 -18.45 7.13
C ILE A 145 -16.96 -19.64 6.31
N ILE A 146 -18.04 -19.49 5.54
CA ILE A 146 -18.59 -20.58 4.73
C ILE A 146 -17.53 -21.08 3.74
N LEU A 147 -16.76 -20.15 3.16
CA LEU A 147 -15.64 -20.42 2.26
C LEU A 147 -14.37 -20.92 2.96
N ASP A 148 -14.36 -20.95 4.29
CA ASP A 148 -13.23 -21.37 5.12
C ASP A 148 -11.95 -20.55 4.85
N MET A 149 -12.12 -19.24 4.63
CA MET A 149 -11.02 -18.32 4.31
C MET A 149 -10.16 -18.00 5.53
N ARG A 150 -8.84 -18.03 5.36
CA ARG A 150 -7.88 -17.57 6.37
C ARG A 150 -8.05 -16.07 6.56
N TYR A 151 -8.07 -15.60 7.81
CA TYR A 151 -8.28 -14.20 8.16
C TYR A 151 -9.67 -13.64 7.77
N SER A 152 -10.70 -14.51 7.76
CA SER A 152 -12.09 -14.14 7.43
C SER A 152 -12.61 -12.90 8.16
N LEU A 153 -12.37 -12.79 9.48
CA LEU A 153 -12.79 -11.63 10.27
C LEU A 153 -12.08 -10.35 9.85
N LEU A 154 -10.76 -10.40 9.68
CA LEU A 154 -9.94 -9.24 9.29
C LEU A 154 -10.36 -8.70 7.92
N LEU A 155 -10.52 -9.60 6.93
CA LEU A 155 -10.92 -9.24 5.58
C LEU A 155 -12.37 -8.71 5.55
N ALA A 156 -13.29 -9.30 6.31
CA ALA A 156 -14.67 -8.84 6.36
C ALA A 156 -14.81 -7.45 6.97
N VAL A 157 -14.03 -7.15 8.02
CA VAL A 157 -13.97 -5.80 8.61
C VAL A 157 -13.44 -4.79 7.60
N LEU A 158 -12.36 -5.11 6.88
CA LEU A 158 -11.84 -4.25 5.81
C LEU A 158 -12.91 -3.96 4.74
N VAL A 159 -13.64 -4.98 4.29
CA VAL A 159 -14.73 -4.82 3.31
C VAL A 159 -15.84 -3.94 3.87
N GLY A 160 -16.25 -4.14 5.13
CA GLY A 160 -17.25 -3.30 5.79
C GLY A 160 -16.84 -1.82 5.84
N PHE A 161 -15.60 -1.52 6.22
CA PHE A 161 -15.08 -0.15 6.24
C PHE A 161 -14.97 0.46 4.84
N SER A 162 -14.69 -0.35 3.82
CA SER A 162 -14.54 0.11 2.44
C SER A 162 -15.80 0.77 1.88
N VAL A 163 -16.98 0.42 2.42
CA VAL A 163 -18.28 0.96 2.03
C VAL A 163 -18.43 2.45 2.38
N LEU A 164 -17.62 2.97 3.32
CA LEU A 164 -17.59 4.40 3.64
C LEU A 164 -17.19 5.25 2.44
N ILE A 165 -16.22 4.77 1.64
CA ILE A 165 -15.70 5.46 0.46
C ILE A 165 -15.94 4.57 -0.77
N PRO A 166 -17.12 4.67 -1.42
CA PRO A 166 -17.44 3.87 -2.59
C PRO A 166 -16.37 4.05 -3.69
N TYR A 167 -16.19 3.02 -4.51
CA TYR A 167 -15.14 2.91 -5.55
C TYR A 167 -13.71 2.77 -5.00
N ILE A 168 -13.22 3.71 -4.19
CA ILE A 168 -11.85 3.69 -3.66
C ILE A 168 -11.67 2.52 -2.69
N GLY A 169 -12.58 2.39 -1.72
CA GLY A 169 -12.53 1.31 -0.74
C GLY A 169 -12.62 -0.06 -1.40
N ALA A 170 -13.52 -0.21 -2.38
CA ALA A 170 -13.69 -1.47 -3.10
C ALA A 170 -12.40 -1.91 -3.78
N VAL A 171 -11.72 -1.00 -4.50
CA VAL A 171 -10.44 -1.31 -5.16
C VAL A 171 -9.35 -1.66 -4.15
N LEU A 172 -9.20 -0.87 -3.08
CA LEU A 172 -8.15 -1.06 -2.08
C LEU A 172 -8.28 -2.38 -1.33
N VAL A 173 -9.50 -2.82 -1.00
CA VAL A 173 -9.74 -4.04 -0.23
C VAL A 173 -9.81 -5.28 -1.13
N THR A 174 -10.18 -5.11 -2.39
CA THR A 174 -10.16 -6.20 -3.38
C THR A 174 -8.77 -6.80 -3.52
N ILE A 175 -7.72 -5.98 -3.55
CA ILE A 175 -6.33 -6.45 -3.71
C ILE A 175 -5.93 -7.47 -2.62
N PRO A 176 -5.97 -7.15 -1.31
CA PRO A 176 -5.59 -8.11 -0.28
C PRO A 176 -6.52 -9.33 -0.22
N VAL A 177 -7.82 -9.18 -0.50
CA VAL A 177 -8.77 -10.31 -0.54
C VAL A 177 -8.37 -11.30 -1.64
N VAL A 178 -8.08 -10.82 -2.85
CA VAL A 178 -7.63 -11.65 -3.98
C VAL A 178 -6.29 -12.31 -3.67
N VAL A 179 -5.35 -11.56 -3.09
CA VAL A 179 -4.03 -12.10 -2.71
C VAL A 179 -4.17 -13.25 -1.72
N VAL A 180 -4.96 -13.08 -0.65
CA VAL A 180 -5.19 -14.14 0.35
C VAL A 180 -5.90 -15.34 -0.28
N ALA A 181 -6.93 -15.10 -1.10
CA ALA A 181 -7.62 -16.16 -1.83
C ALA A 181 -6.68 -16.96 -2.74
N MET A 182 -5.80 -16.27 -3.47
CA MET A 182 -4.83 -16.87 -4.38
C MET A 182 -3.79 -17.70 -3.64
N PHE A 183 -3.25 -17.20 -2.52
CA PHE A 183 -2.32 -17.98 -1.70
C PHE A 183 -2.99 -19.17 -1.00
N GLN A 184 -4.28 -19.06 -0.66
CA GLN A 184 -4.99 -20.12 0.03
C GLN A 184 -5.43 -21.25 -0.92
N TRP A 185 -5.93 -20.91 -2.11
CA TRP A 185 -6.47 -21.91 -3.05
C TRP A 185 -5.50 -22.30 -4.18
N GLY A 186 -4.36 -21.60 -4.30
CA GLY A 186 -3.35 -21.87 -5.32
C GLY A 186 -3.77 -21.40 -6.71
N VAL A 187 -2.79 -21.17 -7.59
CA VAL A 187 -3.01 -20.72 -8.98
C VAL A 187 -3.36 -21.89 -9.93
N GLY A 188 -3.53 -23.11 -9.39
CA GLY A 188 -3.59 -24.35 -10.17
C GLY A 188 -4.93 -25.09 -10.06
N CYS A 189 -5.51 -25.38 -11.23
CA CYS A 189 -6.55 -26.40 -11.48
C CYS A 189 -8.00 -26.12 -11.02
N GLY A 190 -8.45 -24.86 -11.08
CA GLY A 190 -9.89 -24.55 -10.99
C GLY A 190 -10.29 -23.22 -11.64
N PHE A 191 -9.34 -22.27 -11.75
CA PHE A 191 -9.62 -20.95 -12.34
C PHE A 191 -9.60 -20.95 -13.88
N LEU A 192 -8.74 -21.78 -14.51
CA LEU A 192 -8.63 -21.89 -15.97
C LEU A 192 -9.65 -22.86 -16.61
N ASP A 193 -10.16 -23.84 -15.87
CA ASP A 193 -11.22 -24.75 -16.38
C ASP A 193 -12.64 -24.18 -16.20
N ALA A 194 -12.82 -23.21 -15.29
CA ALA A 194 -14.07 -22.47 -15.15
C ALA A 194 -14.31 -21.50 -16.33
N ASP A 195 -13.24 -20.94 -16.90
CA ASP A 195 -13.29 -20.06 -18.07
C ASP A 195 -13.74 -20.80 -19.34
N ARG A 196 -13.32 -22.06 -19.52
CA ARG A 196 -13.71 -22.85 -20.70
C ARG A 196 -15.15 -23.40 -20.65
N ARG A 197 -15.83 -23.34 -19.49
CA ARG A 197 -17.24 -23.78 -19.32
C ARG A 197 -18.24 -22.63 -19.18
N LEU A 198 -17.80 -21.39 -19.01
CA LEU A 198 -18.67 -20.24 -18.79
C LEU A 198 -18.47 -19.17 -19.88
N SER A 199 -18.67 -19.55 -21.15
CA SER A 199 -18.94 -18.64 -22.26
C SER A 199 -20.34 -17.97 -22.12
N GLY A 200 -20.69 -17.54 -20.90
CA GLY A 200 -22.03 -17.12 -20.51
C GLY A 200 -22.00 -16.22 -19.27
N GLY A 201 -21.39 -15.05 -19.38
CA GLY A 201 -21.94 -13.81 -18.78
C GLY A 201 -21.89 -13.56 -17.27
N ALA A 202 -21.11 -14.29 -16.45
CA ALA A 202 -21.00 -13.96 -15.01
C ALA A 202 -19.54 -13.73 -14.59
N GLY A 203 -19.24 -12.53 -14.09
CA GLY A 203 -17.89 -12.08 -13.71
C GLY A 203 -17.20 -13.01 -12.70
N GLY A 204 -15.87 -13.15 -12.83
CA GLY A 204 -15.02 -14.16 -12.18
C GLY A 204 -15.08 -14.31 -10.66
N TRP A 205 -15.81 -13.43 -9.96
CA TRP A 205 -16.08 -13.52 -8.53
C TRP A 205 -17.08 -14.62 -8.16
N THR A 206 -18.08 -14.89 -9.01
CA THR A 206 -19.03 -16.00 -8.79
C THR A 206 -18.37 -17.35 -9.03
N ALA A 207 -17.43 -17.44 -9.97
CA ALA A 207 -16.73 -18.67 -10.33
C ALA A 207 -15.88 -19.24 -9.18
N ILE A 208 -15.15 -18.38 -8.46
CA ILE A 208 -14.34 -18.79 -7.29
C ILE A 208 -15.25 -19.32 -6.17
N CYS A 209 -16.38 -18.65 -5.94
CA CYS A 209 -17.37 -19.05 -4.94
C CYS A 209 -18.03 -20.41 -5.29
N TRP A 210 -18.29 -20.67 -6.57
CA TRP A 210 -18.96 -21.88 -7.06
C TRP A 210 -18.06 -23.12 -7.05
N CYS A 211 -16.76 -22.95 -7.34
CA CYS A 211 -15.81 -24.05 -7.44
C CYS A 211 -15.63 -24.82 -6.10
N ARG A 212 -15.58 -24.11 -4.96
CA ARG A 212 -15.52 -24.72 -3.61
C ARG A 212 -16.87 -25.28 -3.15
N PHE A 213 -18.00 -24.65 -3.55
CA PHE A 213 -19.34 -25.17 -3.26
C PHE A 213 -19.56 -26.54 -3.93
N CYS A 214 -19.11 -26.71 -5.17
CA CYS A 214 -19.20 -27.97 -5.90
C CYS A 214 -18.25 -29.05 -5.33
N SER A 215 -17.06 -28.67 -4.84
CA SER A 215 -16.10 -29.59 -4.22
C SER A 215 -16.57 -30.20 -2.88
N ARG A 216 -17.50 -29.56 -2.15
CA ARG A 216 -18.03 -30.09 -0.87
C ARG A 216 -19.17 -31.10 -1.03
N LYS A 217 -19.80 -31.25 -2.20
CA LYS A 217 -20.88 -32.23 -2.43
C LYS A 217 -20.56 -33.15 -3.63
N PRO A 218 -19.78 -34.23 -3.42
CA PRO A 218 -19.32 -35.09 -4.51
C PRO A 218 -20.40 -35.96 -5.21
N LEU A 219 -21.69 -35.89 -4.81
CA LEU A 219 -22.71 -36.85 -5.30
C LEU A 219 -23.86 -36.27 -6.14
N THR A 220 -23.90 -34.97 -6.43
CA THR A 220 -24.99 -34.38 -7.24
C THR A 220 -24.50 -33.52 -8.40
N CYS A 221 -23.31 -33.84 -8.94
CA CYS A 221 -22.81 -33.24 -10.18
C CYS A 221 -22.89 -34.24 -11.35
N THR A 222 -23.99 -35.00 -11.42
CA THR A 222 -24.39 -35.68 -12.65
C THR A 222 -25.65 -34.99 -13.19
N ARG A 223 -25.43 -34.23 -14.26
CA ARG A 223 -26.40 -33.98 -15.35
C ARG A 223 -27.72 -33.31 -14.95
N TRP A 224 -27.71 -31.99 -14.97
CA TRP A 224 -28.78 -31.16 -15.54
C TRP A 224 -28.13 -30.03 -16.34
#